data_AF-A0A8S3IW54-F1
#
_entry.id   AF-A0A8S3IW54-F1
#
_cell.length_a   1.000
_cell.length_b   1.000
_cell.length_c   1.000
_cell.angle_alpha   90.00
_cell.angle_beta   90.00
_cell.angle_gamma   90.00
#
_symmetry.space_group_name_H-M   'P 1'
#
loop_
_entity.id
_entity.type
_entity.pdbx_description
1 polymer ?
#
loop_
_entity_poly.entity_id
_entity_poly.type
_entity_poly.pdbx_seq_one_letter_code
_entity_poly.pdbx_strand_id
1 'polypeptide(L)'
;FTLKHVNEDGKKCSICSWNRFCLGCSLESNNQAFNCTSENIAIEWESSAYYLRYLSNREQDVEIHPSVKSSRSPNNDSNPDDLSSIVRLEDCLESFIRWENLDHKEMFNCKTCQKLQPADKKLDIWKLPPCLVSIRLGFFL
;
A
#
# COMPACT_ATOMS: atom_id res chain seq x y z
N PHE A 1 4.83 11.89 12.74
CA PHE A 1 4.59 12.25 11.33
C PHE A 1 3.36 13.15 11.27
N THR A 2 3.16 13.83 10.16
CA THR A 2 1.97 14.61 9.85
C THR A 2 1.45 14.17 8.49
N LEU A 3 0.16 13.93 8.38
CA LEU A 3 -0.48 13.62 7.10
C LEU A 3 -0.77 14.92 6.35
N LYS A 4 -0.53 14.95 5.04
CA LYS A 4 -0.66 16.15 4.21
C LYS A 4 -1.44 15.88 2.93
N HIS A 5 -2.35 16.78 2.58
CA HIS A 5 -3.09 16.73 1.32
C HIS A 5 -2.19 17.16 0.15
N VAL A 6 -2.00 16.28 -0.84
CA VAL A 6 -1.14 16.54 -2.00
C VAL A 6 -1.87 16.28 -3.32
N ASN A 7 -1.39 16.92 -4.38
CA ASN A 7 -1.92 16.74 -5.74
C ASN A 7 -1.56 15.36 -6.33
N GLU A 8 -2.05 15.10 -7.54
CA GLU A 8 -1.82 13.84 -8.28
C GLU A 8 -0.33 13.46 -8.37
N ASP A 9 0.56 14.45 -8.54
CA ASP A 9 2.01 14.23 -8.61
C ASP A 9 2.72 14.15 -7.25
N GLY A 10 2.01 14.42 -6.14
CA GLY A 10 2.58 14.45 -4.79
C GLY A 10 3.54 15.61 -4.51
N LYS A 11 3.56 16.66 -5.35
CA LYS A 11 4.57 17.75 -5.31
C LYS A 11 4.06 19.04 -4.68
N LYS A 12 2.74 19.23 -4.59
CA LYS A 12 2.11 20.46 -4.11
C LYS A 12 0.82 20.13 -3.36
N CYS A 13 0.35 21.05 -2.55
CA CYS A 13 -0.95 20.91 -1.88
C CYS A 13 -2.11 20.83 -2.88
N SER A 14 -3.07 19.92 -2.63
CA SER A 14 -4.32 19.80 -3.38
C SER A 14 -5.45 20.73 -2.90
N ILE A 15 -5.33 21.31 -1.70
CA ILE A 15 -6.39 22.14 -1.09
C ILE A 15 -6.21 23.62 -1.41
N CYS A 16 -5.01 24.17 -1.19
CA CYS A 16 -4.80 25.61 -1.28
C CYS A 16 -4.21 26.03 -2.63
N SER A 17 -4.43 27.30 -3.01
CA SER A 17 -3.92 27.86 -4.26
C SER A 17 -2.41 27.72 -4.43
N TRP A 18 -1.98 27.48 -5.67
CA TRP A 18 -0.58 27.20 -6.04
C TRP A 18 0.40 28.31 -5.64
N ASN A 19 -0.06 29.56 -5.55
CA ASN A 19 0.75 30.73 -5.20
C ASN A 19 1.16 30.78 -3.72
N ARG A 20 0.61 29.91 -2.88
CA ARG A 20 1.05 29.74 -1.49
C ARG A 20 2.30 28.87 -1.37
N PHE A 21 2.74 28.23 -2.46
CA PHE A 21 3.88 27.30 -2.48
C PHE A 21 3.81 26.23 -1.37
N CYS A 22 2.60 25.86 -0.97
CA CYS A 22 2.37 24.88 0.08
C CYS A 22 2.66 23.47 -0.45
N LEU A 23 3.46 22.70 0.29
CA LEU A 23 3.78 21.30 -0.01
C LEU A 23 2.69 20.33 0.45
N GLY A 24 1.70 20.81 1.19
CA GLY A 24 0.53 20.06 1.62
C GLY A 24 -0.03 20.61 2.93
N CYS A 25 -1.32 20.90 2.96
CA CYS A 25 -2.03 21.27 4.18
C CYS A 25 -2.13 20.04 5.10
N SER A 26 -1.96 20.24 6.40
CA SER A 26 -2.07 19.15 7.38
C SER A 26 -3.49 18.61 7.43
N LEU A 27 -3.59 17.29 7.41
CA LEU A 27 -4.83 16.55 7.57
C LEU A 27 -5.05 16.35 9.08
N GLU A 28 -6.19 16.81 9.57
CA GLU A 28 -6.53 16.69 10.99
C GLU A 28 -6.69 15.21 11.36
N SER A 29 -5.88 14.76 12.32
CA SER A 29 -6.00 13.41 12.86
C SER A 29 -7.16 13.35 13.84
N ASN A 30 -8.29 12.83 13.40
CA ASN A 30 -9.47 12.57 14.23
C ASN A 30 -9.94 11.11 14.08
N ASN A 31 -10.87 10.67 14.92
CA ASN A 31 -11.41 9.31 14.90
C ASN A 31 -12.56 9.12 13.88
N GLN A 32 -12.79 10.08 12.98
CA GLN A 32 -13.79 9.92 11.93
C GLN A 32 -13.19 9.21 10.72
N ALA A 33 -14.04 8.46 10.01
CA ALA A 33 -13.65 7.83 8.75
C ALA A 33 -13.21 8.92 7.77
N PHE A 34 -12.02 8.75 7.20
CA PHE A 34 -11.51 9.65 6.19
C PHE A 34 -12.31 9.45 4.89
N ASN A 35 -13.19 10.40 4.59
CA ASN A 35 -14.14 10.30 3.49
C ASN A 35 -13.62 11.12 2.30
N CYS A 36 -12.69 10.55 1.53
CA CYS A 36 -12.25 11.18 0.28
C CYS A 36 -12.00 10.14 -0.81
N THR A 37 -12.52 10.38 -2.01
CA THR A 37 -12.60 9.41 -3.10
C THR A 37 -11.42 9.47 -4.08
N SER A 38 -10.56 10.50 -4.00
CA SER A 38 -9.48 10.69 -4.99
C SER A 38 -8.30 11.56 -4.54
N GLU A 39 -8.08 11.73 -3.23
CA GLU A 39 -6.98 12.57 -2.74
C GLU A 39 -5.73 11.76 -2.40
N ASN A 40 -4.61 12.18 -2.99
CA ASN A 40 -3.31 11.69 -2.57
C ASN A 40 -2.94 12.30 -1.22
N ILE A 41 -2.40 11.47 -0.33
CA ILE A 41 -1.93 11.88 1.00
C ILE A 41 -0.43 11.61 1.05
N ALA A 42 0.33 12.62 1.47
CA ALA A 42 1.73 12.47 1.80
C ALA A 42 1.90 12.28 3.32
N ILE A 43 2.84 11.42 3.71
CA ILE A 43 3.30 11.30 5.09
C ILE A 43 4.57 12.14 5.23
N GLU A 44 4.48 13.22 5.98
CA GLU A 44 5.62 14.06 6.30
C GLU A 44 6.20 13.67 7.67
N TRP A 45 7.50 13.40 7.69
CA TRP A 45 8.26 13.18 8.90
C TRP A 45 9.09 14.42 9.21
N GLU A 46 9.19 14.78 10.48
CA GLU A 46 10.15 15.78 10.93
C GLU A 46 11.56 15.32 10.57
N SER A 47 12.45 16.22 10.14
CA SER A 47 13.81 15.86 9.70
C SER A 47 14.61 15.15 10.80
N SER A 48 14.32 15.46 12.06
CA SER A 48 14.90 14.81 13.24
C SER A 48 14.30 13.44 13.54
N ALA A 49 13.15 13.08 12.95
CA ALA A 49 12.42 11.86 13.29
C ALA A 49 13.24 10.60 13.04
N TYR A 50 14.02 10.55 11.96
CA TYR A 50 14.95 9.44 11.74
C TYR A 50 15.97 9.37 12.89
N TYR A 51 16.73 10.43 13.13
CA TYR A 51 17.81 10.39 14.12
C TYR A 51 17.34 10.21 15.58
N LEU A 52 16.17 10.75 15.92
CA LEU A 52 15.65 10.71 17.29
C LEU A 52 14.79 9.49 17.60
N ARG A 53 14.13 8.91 16.58
CA ARG A 53 13.09 7.88 16.79
C ARG A 53 13.41 6.58 16.08
N TYR A 54 14.31 6.57 15.10
CA TYR A 54 14.83 5.31 14.55
C TYR A 54 15.79 4.69 15.56
N LEU A 55 15.38 3.55 16.11
CA LEU A 55 16.15 2.76 17.04
C LEU A 55 16.45 1.43 16.36
N SER A 56 17.69 1.24 15.90
CA SER A 56 18.10 0.02 15.18
C SER A 56 17.86 -1.25 15.98
N ASN A 57 17.89 -1.19 17.31
CA ASN A 57 17.58 -2.33 18.17
C ASN A 57 16.08 -2.64 18.32
N ARG A 58 15.20 -1.71 17.92
CA ARG A 58 13.74 -1.90 17.92
C ARG A 58 13.15 -2.06 16.52
N GLU A 59 13.98 -2.06 15.49
CA GLU A 59 13.49 -2.27 14.11
C GLU A 59 12.89 -3.68 13.91
N GLN A 60 13.29 -4.62 14.75
CA GLN A 60 12.79 -5.99 14.77
C GLN A 60 11.66 -6.20 15.79
N ASP A 61 11.29 -5.16 16.56
CA ASP A 61 10.17 -5.25 17.48
C ASP A 61 8.86 -5.31 16.67
N VAL A 62 8.17 -6.44 16.77
CA VAL A 62 6.90 -6.67 16.08
C VAL A 62 5.76 -6.54 17.07
N GLU A 63 4.92 -5.51 16.89
CA GLU A 63 3.63 -5.43 17.58
C GLU A 63 2.53 -6.09 16.74
N ILE A 64 2.02 -7.22 17.21
CA ILE A 64 0.92 -7.92 16.54
C ILE A 64 -0.41 -7.32 17.01
N HIS A 65 -1.05 -6.54 16.14
CA HIS A 65 -2.35 -5.95 16.43
C HIS A 65 -3.41 -7.05 16.71
N PRO A 66 -4.33 -6.85 17.68
CA PRO A 66 -5.35 -7.84 18.03
C PRO A 66 -6.18 -8.37 16.84
N SER A 67 -6.36 -7.55 15.79
CA SER A 67 -7.07 -7.96 14.57
C SER A 67 -6.42 -9.15 13.85
N VAL A 68 -5.12 -9.40 14.02
CA VAL A 68 -4.43 -10.58 13.46
C VAL A 68 -4.92 -11.88 14.12
N LYS A 69 -5.34 -11.80 15.39
CA LYS A 69 -5.98 -12.91 16.09
C LYS A 69 -7.43 -13.08 15.64
N SER A 70 -8.13 -11.97 15.38
CA SER A 70 -9.53 -11.97 14.91
C SER A 70 -9.70 -12.43 13.46
N SER A 71 -8.69 -12.29 12.61
CA SER A 71 -8.69 -12.88 11.26
C SER A 71 -8.55 -14.40 11.25
N ARG A 72 -8.26 -15.02 12.42
CA ARG A 72 -8.41 -16.46 12.63
C ARG A 72 -9.89 -16.72 12.87
N SER A 73 -10.60 -17.13 11.82
CA SER A 73 -12.04 -17.38 11.92
C SER A 73 -12.32 -18.50 12.94
N PRO A 74 -13.30 -18.36 13.86
CA PRO A 74 -13.72 -19.44 14.75
C PRO A 74 -14.57 -20.52 14.04
N ASN A 75 -14.88 -20.34 12.75
CA ASN A 75 -15.82 -21.18 12.00
C ASN A 75 -15.15 -22.27 11.13
N ASN A 76 -13.85 -22.52 11.28
CA ASN A 76 -13.23 -23.69 10.68
C ASN A 76 -13.17 -24.81 11.71
N ASP A 77 -14.13 -25.75 11.65
CA ASP A 77 -14.10 -27.05 12.35
C ASP A 77 -12.98 -27.98 11.83
N SER A 78 -11.94 -27.41 11.23
CA SER A 78 -10.76 -28.10 10.73
C SER A 78 -9.59 -27.63 11.59
N ASN A 79 -9.19 -28.49 12.53
CA ASN A 79 -7.93 -28.53 13.26
C ASN A 79 -7.29 -27.16 13.64
N PRO A 80 -7.13 -26.80 14.93
CA PRO A 80 -6.54 -25.52 15.38
C PRO A 80 -5.10 -25.22 14.89
N ASP A 81 -4.45 -26.17 14.21
CA ASP A 81 -3.17 -26.01 13.50
C ASP A 81 -3.32 -25.60 12.01
N ASP A 82 -4.55 -25.43 11.50
CA ASP A 82 -4.80 -25.06 10.11
C ASP A 82 -4.59 -23.56 9.87
N LEU A 83 -3.31 -23.18 9.82
CA LEU A 83 -2.83 -21.87 9.40
C LEU A 83 -3.18 -21.51 7.94
N SER A 84 -3.81 -22.41 7.17
CA SER A 84 -4.07 -22.19 5.73
C SER A 84 -5.07 -21.07 5.43
N SER A 85 -5.91 -20.70 6.41
CA SER A 85 -6.87 -19.59 6.27
C SER A 85 -6.27 -18.20 6.50
N ILE A 86 -5.05 -18.11 7.05
CA ILE A 86 -4.37 -16.83 7.30
C ILE A 86 -3.59 -16.44 6.05
N VAL A 87 -4.04 -15.40 5.35
CA VAL A 87 -3.24 -14.79 4.26
C VAL A 87 -2.08 -14.03 4.87
N ARG A 88 -0.86 -14.52 4.65
CA ARG A 88 0.38 -13.91 5.10
C ARG A 88 0.88 -12.90 4.05
N LEU A 89 1.80 -12.02 4.45
CA LEU A 89 2.37 -11.03 3.54
C LEU A 89 3.13 -11.71 2.40
N GLU A 90 3.78 -12.83 2.68
CA GLU A 90 4.47 -13.66 1.69
C GLU A 90 3.51 -14.12 0.60
N ASP A 91 2.31 -14.57 0.98
CA ASP A 91 1.29 -15.03 0.03
C ASP A 91 0.82 -13.86 -0.85
N CYS A 92 0.72 -12.64 -0.29
CA CYS A 92 0.41 -11.43 -1.07
C CYS A 92 1.53 -11.05 -2.03
N LEU A 93 2.80 -11.10 -1.58
CA LEU A 93 3.95 -10.76 -2.42
C LEU A 93 4.15 -11.78 -3.54
N GLU A 94 3.95 -13.07 -3.26
CA GLU A 94 4.00 -14.14 -4.25
C GLU A 94 2.90 -13.97 -5.30
N SER A 95 1.68 -13.64 -4.87
CA SER A 95 0.58 -13.32 -5.77
C SER A 95 0.90 -12.10 -6.65
N PHE A 96 1.52 -11.06 -6.08
CA PHE A 96 1.89 -9.84 -6.80
C PHE A 96 2.93 -10.07 -7.92
N ILE A 97 3.88 -10.99 -7.72
CA ILE A 97 4.93 -11.30 -8.71
C ILE A 97 4.55 -12.43 -9.67
N ARG A 98 3.34 -12.98 -9.54
CA ARG A 98 2.87 -14.06 -10.39
C ARG A 98 2.60 -13.56 -11.81
N TRP A 99 2.74 -14.46 -12.78
CA TRP A 99 2.26 -14.21 -14.13
C TRP A 99 0.76 -13.99 -14.12
N GLU A 100 0.33 -12.87 -14.70
CA GLU A 100 -1.08 -12.54 -14.95
C GLU A 100 -1.32 -12.45 -16.45
N ASN A 101 -2.48 -12.95 -16.90
CA ASN A 101 -2.90 -12.80 -18.29
C ASN A 101 -3.69 -11.50 -18.43
N LEU A 102 -3.24 -10.62 -19.31
CA LEU A 102 -3.91 -9.36 -19.59
C LEU A 102 -5.17 -9.62 -20.41
N ASP A 103 -6.33 -9.42 -19.79
CA ASP A 103 -7.64 -9.64 -20.39
C ASP A 103 -8.01 -8.54 -21.41
N HIS A 104 -9.24 -8.57 -21.90
CA HIS A 104 -9.74 -7.61 -22.89
C HIS A 104 -9.73 -6.14 -22.43
N LYS A 105 -9.63 -5.86 -21.12
CA LYS A 105 -9.58 -4.49 -20.59
C LYS A 105 -8.16 -3.95 -20.50
N GLU A 106 -7.15 -4.81 -20.40
CA GLU A 106 -5.74 -4.42 -20.20
C GLU A 106 -4.80 -4.90 -21.33
N MET A 107 -5.32 -5.07 -22.54
CA MET A 107 -4.55 -5.58 -23.69
C MET A 107 -3.29 -4.74 -23.98
N PHE A 108 -2.21 -5.43 -24.34
CA PHE A 108 -0.91 -4.82 -24.62
C PHE A 108 -0.77 -4.39 -26.09
N ASN A 109 -0.25 -3.19 -26.34
CA ASN A 109 0.05 -2.74 -27.69
C ASN A 109 1.38 -3.32 -28.19
N CYS A 110 1.31 -4.35 -29.02
CA CYS A 110 2.49 -5.02 -29.56
C CYS A 110 3.14 -4.18 -30.67
N LYS A 111 4.40 -3.76 -30.49
CA LYS A 111 5.15 -2.96 -31.47
C LYS A 111 5.36 -3.68 -32.82
N THR A 112 5.44 -5.01 -32.81
CA THR A 112 5.61 -5.82 -34.02
C THR A 112 4.29 -5.97 -34.78
N CYS A 113 3.19 -6.26 -34.07
CA CYS A 113 1.88 -6.45 -34.69
C CYS A 113 1.14 -5.13 -34.96
N GLN A 114 1.59 -4.03 -34.35
CA GLN A 114 0.98 -2.70 -34.38
C GLN A 114 -0.51 -2.69 -33.99
N LYS A 115 -0.89 -3.55 -33.03
CA LYS A 115 -2.26 -3.67 -32.53
C LYS A 115 -2.29 -4.15 -31.08
N LEU A 116 -3.43 -3.92 -30.42
CA LEU A 116 -3.72 -4.46 -29.10
C LEU A 116 -3.81 -5.99 -29.17
N GLN A 117 -3.05 -6.68 -28.32
CA GLN A 117 -3.00 -8.15 -28.23
C GLN A 117 -3.08 -8.57 -26.77
N PRO A 118 -3.64 -9.76 -26.47
CA PRO A 118 -3.44 -10.39 -25.17
C PRO A 118 -1.94 -10.61 -24.94
N ALA A 119 -1.50 -10.48 -23.69
CA ALA A 119 -0.13 -10.73 -23.31
C ALA A 119 -0.08 -11.23 -21.87
N ASP A 120 0.96 -12.00 -21.57
CA ASP A 120 1.26 -12.37 -20.20
C ASP A 120 2.19 -11.30 -19.60
N LYS A 121 1.81 -10.77 -18.44
CA LYS A 121 2.57 -9.78 -17.70
C LYS A 121 3.08 -10.42 -16.43
N LYS A 122 4.34 -10.11 -16.10
CA LYS A 122 4.96 -10.47 -14.84
C LYS A 122 5.59 -9.24 -14.24
N LEU A 123 5.31 -8.98 -12.97
CA LEU A 123 5.98 -7.95 -12.20
C LEU A 123 7.04 -8.61 -11.32
N ASP A 124 8.20 -7.97 -11.19
CA ASP A 124 9.28 -8.43 -10.32
C ASP A 124 9.74 -7.26 -9.44
N ILE A 125 10.07 -7.55 -8.18
CA ILE A 125 10.66 -6.56 -7.26
C ILE A 125 12.18 -6.62 -7.40
N TRP A 126 12.73 -5.72 -8.22
CA TRP A 126 14.17 -5.72 -8.53
C TRP A 126 15.04 -5.16 -7.40
N LYS A 127 14.49 -4.24 -6.59
CA LYS A 127 15.17 -3.63 -5.44
C LYS A 127 14.14 -3.11 -4.44
N LEU A 128 14.41 -3.27 -3.15
CA LEU A 128 13.58 -2.70 -2.09
C LEU A 128 13.95 -1.23 -1.80
N PRO A 129 12.98 -0.33 -1.66
CA PRO A 129 13.22 1.02 -1.14
C PRO A 129 13.62 0.95 0.34
N PRO A 130 14.31 1.98 0.89
CA PRO A 130 14.62 2.06 2.33
C PRO A 130 13.39 1.99 3.24
N CYS A 131 12.22 2.37 2.72
CA CYS A 131 10.93 2.19 3.39
C CYS A 131 9.95 1.58 2.38
N LEU A 132 9.49 0.35 2.63
CA LEU A 132 8.47 -0.32 1.85
C LEU A 132 7.11 -0.13 2.51
N VAL A 133 6.13 0.40 1.78
CA VAL A 133 4.73 0.47 2.23
C VAL A 133 3.95 -0.61 1.50
N SER A 134 3.47 -1.62 2.23
CA SER A 134 2.57 -2.65 1.70
C SER A 134 1.14 -2.35 2.15
N ILE A 135 0.25 -2.07 1.19
CA ILE A 135 -1.15 -1.77 1.45
C ILE A 135 -1.97 -3.01 1.10
N ARG A 136 -2.51 -3.68 2.12
CA ARG A 136 -3.53 -4.72 1.93
C ARG A 136 -4.88 -4.03 1.76
N LEU A 137 -5.31 -3.82 0.51
CA LEU A 137 -6.71 -3.53 0.24
C LEU A 137 -7.47 -4.83 0.46
N GLY A 138 -8.23 -4.89 1.56
CA GLY A 138 -9.17 -5.99 1.78
C GLY A 138 -10.18 -5.98 0.64
N PHE A 139 -10.04 -6.87 -0.33
CA PHE A 139 -11.16 -7.29 -1.15
C PHE A 139 -12.12 -8.03 -0.22
N PHE A 140 -13.06 -7.29 0.34
CA PHE A 140 -14.34 -7.87 0.74
C PHE A 140 -14.99 -8.31 -0.58
N LEU A 141 -14.99 -9.62 -0.84
CA LEU A 141 -15.98 -10.25 -1.70
C LEU A 141 -17.30 -10.35 -0.93
#